data_AF-A0A455UD64-F1
#
_entry.id   AF-A0A455UD64-F1
#
_cell.length_a   1.000
_cell.length_b   1.000
_cell.length_c   1.000
_cell.angle_alpha   90.00
_cell.angle_beta   90.00
_cell.angle_gamma   90.00
#
_symmetry.space_group_name_H-M   'P 1'
#
loop_
_entity.id
_entity.type
_entity.pdbx_description
1 polymer ?
#
loop_
_entity_poly.entity_id
_entity_poly.type
_entity_poly.pdbx_seq_one_letter_code
_entity_poly.pdbx_strand_id
1 'polypeptide(L)'
;MTIAVIDYGMGNLHSVAKALEHVTHENVVITRDPRRILGATRLVLPGQGAIRDCVGELERTELRGLVDDILTRQAKPLLGICVGQQMLLERSEENGGVECLGFFEGSVDRFPGDMRDAHEQRLKVPHMGWNVVEQHHDHPLWAGIDNREHFYFVHSYYVNADNDAHVFGTTSTARSAPTWLLAAIRLCGPVSPRKKLPCGSSPA
;
A
#
# COMPACT_ATOMS: atom_id res chain seq x y z
N MET A 1 -1.39 9.57 21.27
CA MET A 1 -1.98 8.69 20.23
C MET A 1 -1.04 7.52 20.02
N THR A 2 -1.54 6.39 19.52
CA THR A 2 -0.76 5.15 19.38
C THR A 2 -0.74 4.69 17.94
N ILE A 3 0.45 4.48 17.40
CA ILE A 3 0.67 3.86 16.08
C ILE A 3 1.01 2.39 16.32
N ALA A 4 0.17 1.48 15.82
CA ALA A 4 0.48 0.06 15.85
C ALA A 4 1.13 -0.38 14.55
N VAL A 5 2.35 -0.90 14.65
CA VAL A 5 3.01 -1.67 13.59
C VAL A 5 2.55 -3.12 13.75
N ILE A 6 1.81 -3.62 12.77
CA ILE A 6 1.20 -4.96 12.82
C ILE A 6 2.30 -6.00 12.66
N ASP A 7 2.56 -6.74 13.73
CA ASP A 7 3.50 -7.86 13.75
C ASP A 7 2.77 -9.15 13.39
N TYR A 8 2.81 -9.52 12.12
CA TYR A 8 2.35 -10.83 11.67
C TYR A 8 3.53 -11.76 11.33
N GLY A 9 4.74 -11.42 11.78
CA GLY A 9 5.96 -12.21 11.54
C GLY A 9 6.77 -11.81 10.31
N MET A 10 6.33 -10.83 9.52
CA MET A 10 7.00 -10.39 8.29
C MET A 10 7.35 -8.91 8.27
N GLY A 11 8.35 -8.55 7.48
CA GLY A 11 8.83 -7.18 7.33
C GLY A 11 9.91 -6.78 8.33
N ASN A 12 10.56 -5.63 8.09
CA ASN A 12 11.57 -5.09 8.98
C ASN A 12 10.92 -4.22 10.08
N LEU A 13 10.24 -4.88 11.02
CA LEU A 13 9.41 -4.24 12.05
C LEU A 13 10.20 -3.21 12.89
N HIS A 14 11.44 -3.54 13.23
CA HIS A 14 12.27 -2.69 14.10
C HIS A 14 12.72 -1.42 13.39
N SER A 15 13.14 -1.50 12.12
CA SER A 15 13.47 -0.29 11.36
C SER A 15 12.25 0.59 11.10
N VAL A 16 11.09 -0.02 10.81
CA VAL A 16 9.82 0.73 10.66
C VAL A 16 9.46 1.44 11.95
N ALA A 17 9.48 0.75 13.09
CA ALA A 17 9.17 1.35 14.39
C ALA A 17 10.16 2.48 14.74
N LYS A 18 11.47 2.26 14.52
CA LYS A 18 12.49 3.28 14.78
C LYS A 18 12.32 4.53 13.90
N ALA A 19 11.99 4.35 12.63
CA ALA A 19 11.71 5.46 11.73
C ALA A 19 10.49 6.25 12.21
N LEU A 20 9.41 5.58 12.63
CA LEU A 20 8.23 6.23 13.20
C LEU A 20 8.57 6.98 14.49
N GLU A 21 9.24 6.34 15.44
CA GLU A 21 9.69 6.96 16.70
C GLU A 21 10.57 8.21 16.46
N HIS A 22 11.31 8.24 15.36
CA HIS A 22 12.15 9.38 15.00
C HIS A 22 11.34 10.57 14.45
N VAL A 23 10.29 10.31 13.67
CA VAL A 23 9.52 11.36 12.97
C VAL A 23 8.26 11.80 13.72
N THR A 24 7.87 11.11 14.80
CA THR A 24 6.71 11.48 15.61
C THR A 24 6.96 11.34 17.11
N HIS A 25 6.21 12.11 17.90
CA HIS A 25 6.15 11.99 19.36
C HIS A 25 5.03 11.04 19.83
N GLU A 26 4.35 10.36 18.91
CA GLU A 26 3.32 9.36 19.22
C GLU A 26 3.93 8.07 19.79
N ASN A 27 3.13 7.32 20.56
CA ASN A 27 3.54 6.02 21.08
C ASN A 27 3.53 4.98 19.96
N VAL A 28 4.69 4.43 19.62
CA VAL A 28 4.82 3.39 18.59
C VAL A 28 4.86 2.02 19.27
N VAL A 29 4.00 1.11 18.83
CA VAL A 29 3.96 -0.27 19.35
C VAL A 29 4.05 -1.27 18.22
N ILE A 30 5.00 -2.18 18.30
CA ILE A 30 5.01 -3.40 17.48
C ILE A 30 4.13 -4.41 18.20
N THR A 31 3.08 -4.91 17.54
CA THR A 31 2.15 -5.82 18.22
C THR A 31 1.37 -6.72 17.28
N ARG A 32 1.07 -7.90 17.78
CA ARG A 32 0.14 -8.88 17.21
C ARG A 32 -1.13 -9.08 18.04
N ASP A 33 -1.29 -8.35 19.15
CA ASP A 33 -2.48 -8.44 20.00
C ASP A 33 -3.63 -7.69 19.33
N PRO A 34 -4.73 -8.37 18.93
CA PRO A 34 -5.88 -7.75 18.29
C PRO A 34 -6.44 -6.56 19.07
N ARG A 35 -6.42 -6.60 20.40
CA ARG A 35 -6.94 -5.51 21.25
C ARG A 35 -6.09 -4.26 21.14
N ARG A 36 -4.76 -4.41 21.05
CA ARG A 36 -3.84 -3.28 20.88
C ARG A 36 -3.94 -2.69 19.48
N ILE A 37 -4.11 -3.53 18.45
CA ILE A 37 -4.36 -3.09 17.06
C ILE A 37 -5.68 -2.31 16.97
N LEU A 38 -6.76 -2.85 17.55
CA LEU A 38 -8.06 -2.18 17.60
C LEU A 38 -8.06 -0.90 18.44
N GLY A 39 -7.24 -0.83 19.49
CA GLY A 39 -7.08 0.37 20.32
C GLY A 39 -6.17 1.45 19.72
N ALA A 40 -5.34 1.13 18.72
CA ALA A 40 -4.45 2.08 18.08
C ALA A 40 -5.22 3.12 17.23
N THR A 41 -4.68 4.32 17.11
CA THR A 41 -5.29 5.40 16.32
C THR A 41 -4.87 5.35 14.85
N ARG A 42 -3.72 4.75 14.56
CA ARG A 42 -3.16 4.56 13.20
C ARG A 42 -2.49 3.22 13.13
N LEU A 43 -2.47 2.63 11.94
CA LEU A 43 -1.86 1.34 11.70
C LEU A 43 -0.78 1.42 10.62
N VAL A 44 0.22 0.56 10.75
CA VAL A 44 1.18 0.28 9.71
C VAL A 44 1.18 -1.22 9.45
N LEU A 45 0.95 -1.59 8.19
CA LEU A 45 1.08 -2.95 7.68
C LEU A 45 2.39 -3.02 6.88
N PRO A 46 3.51 -3.41 7.49
CA PRO A 46 4.76 -3.60 6.76
C PRO A 46 4.73 -4.91 5.97
N GLY A 47 5.69 -5.12 5.08
CA GLY A 47 5.92 -6.43 4.46
C GLY A 47 7.24 -6.47 3.69
N GLN A 48 7.89 -7.63 3.69
CA GLN A 48 9.14 -7.88 2.97
C GLN A 48 9.20 -9.36 2.57
N GLY A 49 9.82 -9.67 1.44
CA GLY A 49 9.94 -11.04 0.93
C GLY A 49 8.89 -11.32 -0.13
N ALA A 50 8.52 -12.59 -0.28
CA ALA A 50 7.47 -12.98 -1.22
C ALA A 50 6.08 -12.64 -0.65
N ILE A 51 5.19 -12.17 -1.51
CA ILE A 51 3.81 -11.82 -1.12
C ILE A 51 3.01 -13.05 -0.68
N ARG A 52 3.28 -14.24 -1.25
CA ARG A 52 2.70 -15.51 -0.81
C ARG A 52 2.96 -15.75 0.68
N ASP A 53 4.20 -15.57 1.10
CA ASP A 53 4.60 -15.77 2.50
C ASP A 53 3.96 -14.69 3.38
N CYS A 54 3.89 -13.44 2.91
CA CYS A 54 3.24 -12.37 3.66
C CYS A 54 1.75 -12.62 3.89
N VAL A 55 1.00 -12.98 2.85
CA VAL A 55 -0.43 -13.31 2.96
C VAL A 55 -0.62 -14.55 3.83
N GLY A 56 0.19 -15.60 3.61
CA GLY A 56 0.12 -16.84 4.39
C GLY A 56 0.43 -16.63 5.87
N GLU A 57 1.40 -15.79 6.22
CA GLU A 57 1.69 -15.46 7.62
C GLU A 57 0.60 -14.61 8.28
N LEU A 58 -0.03 -13.71 7.51
CA LEU A 58 -1.17 -12.92 8.01
C LEU A 58 -2.38 -13.83 8.33
N GLU A 59 -2.58 -14.88 7.54
CA GLU A 59 -3.58 -15.93 7.81
C GLU A 59 -3.18 -16.81 9.00
N ARG A 60 -1.93 -17.30 9.02
CA ARG A 60 -1.40 -18.18 10.08
C ARG A 60 -1.43 -17.53 11.45
N THR A 61 -1.26 -16.20 11.50
CA THR A 61 -1.36 -15.40 12.73
C THR A 61 -2.79 -14.96 13.06
N GLU A 62 -3.77 -15.39 12.28
CA GLU A 62 -5.20 -15.06 12.42
C GLU A 62 -5.50 -13.55 12.36
N LEU A 63 -4.60 -12.77 11.77
CA LEU A 63 -4.72 -11.32 11.66
C LEU A 63 -5.42 -10.87 10.38
N ARG A 64 -5.54 -11.73 9.35
CA ARG A 64 -6.20 -11.39 8.08
C ARG A 64 -7.60 -10.83 8.28
N GLY A 65 -8.46 -11.55 9.00
CA GLY A 65 -9.84 -11.11 9.24
C GLY A 65 -9.93 -9.80 10.04
N LEU A 66 -8.99 -9.55 10.94
CA LEU A 66 -8.90 -8.30 11.68
C LEU A 66 -8.54 -7.12 10.75
N VAL A 67 -7.54 -7.32 9.89
CA VAL A 67 -7.11 -6.30 8.91
C VAL A 67 -8.25 -6.01 7.93
N ASP A 68 -8.92 -7.05 7.41
CA ASP A 68 -10.06 -6.92 6.50
C ASP A 68 -11.22 -6.13 7.12
N ASP A 69 -11.55 -6.39 8.39
CA ASP A 69 -12.58 -5.64 9.11
C ASP A 69 -12.19 -4.16 9.28
N ILE A 70 -10.94 -3.88 9.63
CA ILE A 70 -10.43 -2.50 9.78
C ILE A 70 -10.51 -1.75 8.45
N LEU A 71 -10.09 -2.38 7.36
CA LEU A 71 -10.12 -1.83 6.01
C LEU A 71 -11.57 -1.59 5.56
N THR A 72 -12.44 -2.58 5.70
CA THR A 72 -13.86 -2.51 5.31
C THR A 72 -14.61 -1.41 6.06
N ARG A 73 -14.38 -1.30 7.38
CA ARG A 73 -15.00 -0.26 8.21
C ARG A 73 -14.41 1.12 7.98
N GLN A 74 -13.22 1.19 7.36
CA GLN A 74 -12.48 2.43 7.17
C GLN A 74 -12.30 3.20 8.49
N ALA A 75 -12.18 2.46 9.60
CA ALA A 75 -12.32 3.02 10.94
C ALA A 75 -11.11 3.88 11.36
N LYS A 76 -9.95 3.66 10.72
CA LYS A 76 -8.70 4.36 11.00
C LYS A 76 -7.74 4.29 9.82
N PRO A 77 -6.79 5.25 9.70
CA PRO A 77 -5.75 5.20 8.68
C PRO A 77 -4.83 3.98 8.81
N LEU A 78 -4.47 3.38 7.67
CA LEU A 78 -3.54 2.26 7.56
C LEU A 78 -2.49 2.57 6.48
N LEU A 79 -1.22 2.46 6.83
CA LEU A 79 -0.11 2.59 5.88
C LEU A 79 0.45 1.21 5.53
N GLY A 80 0.27 0.78 4.29
CA GLY A 80 0.99 -0.36 3.72
C GLY A 80 2.41 0.05 3.31
N ILE A 81 3.42 -0.74 3.67
CA ILE A 81 4.82 -0.49 3.27
C ILE A 81 5.35 -1.69 2.47
N CYS A 82 5.86 -1.42 1.26
CA CYS A 82 6.43 -2.42 0.36
C CYS A 82 5.42 -3.55 0.08
N VAL A 83 5.69 -4.79 0.49
CA VAL A 83 4.73 -5.90 0.29
C VAL A 83 3.43 -5.65 1.07
N GLY A 84 3.48 -4.90 2.17
CA GLY A 84 2.27 -4.47 2.89
C GLY A 84 1.36 -3.58 2.06
N GLN A 85 1.91 -2.77 1.13
CA GLN A 85 1.11 -2.04 0.15
C GLN A 85 0.56 -2.98 -0.92
N GLN A 86 1.39 -3.89 -1.45
CA GLN A 86 1.01 -4.85 -2.48
C GLN A 86 -0.15 -5.76 -2.03
N MET A 87 -0.14 -6.19 -0.76
CA MET A 87 -1.22 -7.01 -0.20
C MET A 87 -2.58 -6.32 -0.19
N LEU A 88 -2.66 -4.99 -0.30
CA LEU A 88 -3.93 -4.27 -0.34
C LEU A 88 -4.65 -4.39 -1.69
N LEU A 89 -3.98 -4.84 -2.73
CA LEU A 89 -4.56 -5.05 -4.07
C LEU A 89 -5.29 -6.40 -4.11
N GLU A 90 -5.95 -6.71 -5.23
CA GLU A 90 -6.68 -7.97 -5.40
C GLU A 90 -5.74 -9.17 -5.52
N ARG A 91 -4.67 -9.03 -6.30
CA ARG A 91 -3.80 -10.15 -6.65
C ARG A 91 -2.38 -9.76 -7.00
N SER A 92 -1.49 -10.74 -6.98
CA SER A 92 -0.11 -10.63 -7.47
C SER A 92 0.24 -11.77 -8.43
N GLU A 93 1.05 -11.46 -9.45
CA GLU A 93 1.61 -12.47 -10.37
C GLU A 93 2.72 -13.32 -9.70
N GLU A 94 3.24 -12.88 -8.56
CA GLU A 94 4.34 -13.55 -7.88
C GLU A 94 3.97 -15.01 -7.53
N ASN A 95 4.97 -15.89 -7.62
CA ASN A 95 4.82 -17.33 -7.39
C ASN A 95 3.74 -18.04 -8.24
N GLY A 96 3.34 -17.47 -9.38
CA GLY A 96 2.32 -18.05 -10.26
C GLY A 96 0.89 -17.66 -9.89
N GLY A 97 0.72 -16.59 -9.11
CA GLY A 97 -0.59 -16.09 -8.66
C GLY A 97 -0.74 -16.17 -7.15
N VAL A 98 -1.12 -15.05 -6.53
CA VAL A 98 -1.49 -14.95 -5.11
C VAL A 98 -2.68 -14.01 -4.99
N GLU A 99 -3.78 -14.51 -4.43
CA GLU A 99 -4.90 -13.68 -3.99
C GLU A 99 -4.51 -12.90 -2.73
N CYS A 100 -4.77 -11.60 -2.74
CA CYS A 100 -4.37 -10.67 -1.69
C CYS A 100 -5.61 -10.25 -0.87
N LEU A 101 -5.58 -9.07 -0.23
CA LEU A 101 -6.70 -8.60 0.60
C LEU A 101 -7.85 -8.02 -0.23
N GLY A 102 -7.58 -7.59 -1.47
CA GLY A 102 -8.62 -7.09 -2.39
C GLY A 102 -9.31 -5.83 -1.92
N PHE A 103 -8.60 -4.95 -1.20
CA PHE A 103 -9.16 -3.67 -0.78
C PHE A 103 -9.17 -2.63 -1.91
N PHE A 104 -8.17 -2.68 -2.79
CA PHE A 104 -8.06 -1.86 -3.99
C PHE A 104 -8.10 -2.73 -5.24
N GLU A 105 -8.87 -2.31 -6.24
CA GLU A 105 -8.88 -2.91 -7.57
C GLU A 105 -7.51 -2.76 -8.26
N GLY A 106 -7.06 -3.84 -8.90
CA GLY A 106 -5.78 -3.90 -9.61
C GLY A 106 -4.89 -5.05 -9.16
N SER A 107 -3.67 -5.08 -9.69
CA SER A 107 -2.73 -6.18 -9.52
C SER A 107 -1.33 -5.75 -9.16
N VAL A 108 -0.52 -6.72 -8.75
CA VAL A 108 0.91 -6.58 -8.50
C VAL A 108 1.63 -7.39 -9.57
N ASP A 109 2.18 -6.68 -10.54
CA ASP A 109 2.71 -7.25 -11.78
C ASP A 109 4.23 -7.33 -11.72
N ARG A 110 4.82 -8.34 -12.38
CA ARG A 110 6.26 -8.45 -12.47
C ARG A 110 6.80 -7.47 -13.51
N PHE A 111 7.94 -6.83 -13.23
CA PHE A 111 8.64 -6.11 -14.29
C PHE A 111 8.96 -7.05 -15.47
N PRO A 112 8.52 -6.72 -16.70
CA PRO A 112 8.85 -7.48 -17.91
C PRO A 112 10.36 -7.60 -18.10
N GLY A 113 10.82 -8.79 -18.48
CA GLY A 113 12.25 -9.10 -18.59
C GLY A 113 12.99 -8.38 -19.72
N ASP A 114 12.25 -7.81 -20.66
CA ASP A 114 12.67 -7.03 -21.82
C ASP A 114 12.41 -5.52 -21.67
N MET A 115 11.90 -5.10 -20.50
CA MET A 115 11.65 -3.69 -20.20
C MET A 115 12.94 -2.87 -20.28
N ARG A 116 12.81 -1.64 -20.80
CA ARG A 116 13.94 -0.70 -20.95
C ARG A 116 13.72 0.57 -20.13
N ASP A 117 14.81 1.07 -19.58
CA ASP A 117 14.83 2.34 -18.86
C ASP A 117 14.74 3.55 -19.82
N ALA A 118 14.83 4.76 -19.27
CA ALA A 118 14.80 6.00 -20.04
C ALA A 118 15.95 6.12 -21.06
N HIS A 119 17.04 5.37 -20.90
CA HIS A 119 18.24 5.37 -21.74
C HIS A 119 18.31 4.15 -22.67
N GLU A 120 17.18 3.47 -22.87
CA GLU A 120 17.05 2.28 -23.71
C GLU A 120 17.91 1.09 -23.24
N GLN A 121 18.42 1.12 -22.02
CA GLN A 121 19.12 0.00 -21.42
C GLN A 121 18.12 -0.98 -20.83
N ARG A 122 18.47 -2.26 -20.83
CA ARG A 122 17.65 -3.28 -20.17
C ARG A 122 17.51 -2.93 -18.69
N LEU A 123 16.27 -2.82 -18.21
CA LEU A 123 15.99 -2.55 -16.80
C LEU A 123 16.52 -3.71 -15.96
N LYS A 124 17.33 -3.39 -14.95
CA LYS A 124 17.79 -4.39 -13.97
C LYS A 124 16.66 -4.69 -13.00
N VAL A 125 16.36 -5.97 -12.84
CA VAL A 125 15.35 -6.47 -11.90
C VAL A 125 16.07 -7.31 -10.82
N PRO A 126 15.86 -7.03 -9.52
CA PRO A 126 14.94 -6.04 -8.95
C PRO A 126 15.32 -4.60 -9.29
N HIS A 127 14.31 -3.73 -9.42
CA HIS A 127 14.54 -2.29 -9.40
C HIS A 127 15.06 -1.93 -8.01
N MET A 128 16.30 -1.42 -7.97
CA MET A 128 17.03 -1.15 -6.74
C MET A 128 17.72 0.21 -6.85
N GLY A 129 17.36 1.13 -5.95
CA GLY A 129 18.00 2.44 -5.87
C GLY A 129 17.03 3.56 -5.49
N TRP A 130 17.57 4.77 -5.47
CA TRP A 130 16.80 5.98 -5.30
C TRP A 130 16.11 6.34 -6.61
N ASN A 131 14.80 6.51 -6.57
CA ASN A 131 14.03 7.01 -7.70
C ASN A 131 13.08 8.13 -7.25
N VAL A 132 12.75 8.99 -8.21
CA VAL A 132 11.89 10.14 -8.00
C VAL A 132 10.43 9.68 -7.92
N VAL A 133 9.68 10.23 -6.97
CA VAL A 133 8.22 10.08 -6.89
C VAL A 133 7.55 11.39 -7.28
N GLU A 134 6.71 11.35 -8.31
CA GLU A 134 5.85 12.45 -8.71
C GLU A 134 4.52 12.34 -7.95
N GLN A 135 4.13 13.40 -7.26
CA GLN A 135 2.83 13.49 -6.59
C GLN A 135 1.73 13.62 -7.65
N HIS A 136 0.69 12.79 -7.54
CA HIS A 136 -0.38 12.68 -8.54
C HIS A 136 -1.68 13.31 -8.07
N HIS A 137 -2.13 12.96 -6.86
CA HIS A 137 -3.28 13.57 -6.19
C HIS A 137 -2.86 14.21 -4.87
N ASP A 138 -3.48 15.34 -4.53
CA ASP A 138 -3.30 15.98 -3.24
C ASP A 138 -3.64 15.03 -2.10
N HIS A 139 -2.69 14.83 -1.19
CA HIS A 139 -2.88 13.92 -0.08
C HIS A 139 -2.09 14.38 1.15
N PRO A 140 -2.64 14.23 2.37
CA PRO A 140 -1.92 14.59 3.59
C PRO A 140 -0.62 13.81 3.85
N LEU A 141 -0.37 12.72 3.13
CA LEU A 141 0.93 12.02 3.10
C LEU A 141 2.04 12.95 2.57
N TRP A 142 1.73 13.83 1.62
CA TRP A 142 2.69 14.73 0.99
C TRP A 142 3.06 15.94 1.85
N ALA A 143 2.44 16.10 3.03
CA ALA A 143 2.73 17.23 3.90
C ALA A 143 4.20 17.26 4.33
N GLY A 144 4.93 18.30 3.92
CA GLY A 144 6.35 18.46 4.20
C GLY A 144 7.28 17.63 3.30
N ILE A 145 6.75 17.06 2.21
CA ILE A 145 7.52 16.35 1.18
C ILE A 145 7.37 17.12 -0.13
N ASP A 146 8.48 17.56 -0.70
CA ASP A 146 8.46 18.25 -1.99
C ASP A 146 8.04 17.29 -3.12
N ASN A 147 7.39 17.82 -4.14
CA ASN A 147 7.11 17.03 -5.34
C ASN A 147 8.43 16.64 -6.00
N ARG A 148 8.52 15.41 -6.53
CA ARG A 148 9.72 14.84 -7.14
C ARG A 148 10.86 14.55 -6.17
N GLU A 149 10.56 14.31 -4.91
CA GLU A 149 11.55 13.85 -3.92
C GLU A 149 12.00 12.40 -4.18
N HIS A 150 13.20 12.05 -3.70
CA HIS A 150 13.77 10.72 -3.91
C HIS A 150 13.32 9.74 -2.81
N PHE A 151 12.85 8.57 -3.25
CA PHE A 151 12.53 7.44 -2.38
C PHE A 151 13.38 6.24 -2.76
N TYR A 152 13.73 5.41 -1.78
CA TYR A 152 14.51 4.21 -2.02
C TYR A 152 13.60 3.02 -2.34
N PHE A 153 13.86 2.37 -3.46
CA PHE A 153 13.10 1.24 -3.96
C PHE A 153 13.96 -0.01 -4.01
N VAL A 154 13.34 -1.16 -3.70
CA VAL A 154 13.92 -2.50 -3.84
C VAL A 154 12.79 -3.51 -4.08
N HIS A 155 12.43 -3.71 -5.34
CA HIS A 155 11.30 -4.59 -5.71
C HIS A 155 11.41 -5.13 -7.14
N SER A 156 10.91 -6.35 -7.35
CA SER A 156 10.79 -6.98 -8.68
C SER A 156 9.38 -6.89 -9.28
N TYR A 157 8.42 -6.48 -8.46
CA TYR A 157 7.00 -6.35 -8.80
C TYR A 157 6.54 -4.93 -8.49
N TYR A 158 5.58 -4.43 -9.25
CA TYR A 158 5.02 -3.09 -9.08
C TYR A 158 3.50 -3.15 -8.95
N VAL A 159 2.92 -2.17 -8.27
CA VAL A 159 1.46 -2.03 -8.21
C VAL A 159 0.97 -1.48 -9.54
N ASN A 160 -0.02 -2.15 -10.12
CA ASN A 160 -0.82 -1.74 -11.26
C ASN A 160 -2.24 -1.48 -10.78
N ALA A 161 -2.53 -0.21 -10.46
CA ALA A 161 -3.82 0.19 -9.92
C ALA A 161 -4.80 0.49 -11.06
N ASP A 162 -6.00 -0.08 -10.99
CA ASP A 162 -7.03 0.11 -12.02
C ASP A 162 -7.78 1.44 -11.89
N ASN A 163 -7.79 1.99 -10.67
CA ASN A 163 -8.49 3.22 -10.34
C ASN A 163 -7.51 4.35 -9.96
N ASP A 164 -7.37 5.31 -10.88
CA ASP A 164 -6.53 6.50 -10.72
C ASP A 164 -6.83 7.31 -9.46
N ALA A 165 -8.09 7.31 -8.99
CA ALA A 165 -8.48 8.03 -7.78
C ALA A 165 -7.82 7.50 -6.49
N HIS A 166 -7.21 6.31 -6.54
CA HIS A 166 -6.47 5.74 -5.41
C HIS A 166 -4.94 5.94 -5.54
N VAL A 167 -4.47 6.50 -6.65
CA VAL A 167 -3.04 6.68 -6.93
C VAL A 167 -2.57 8.05 -6.44
N PHE A 168 -1.87 8.11 -5.32
CA PHE A 168 -1.41 9.41 -4.79
C PHE A 168 -0.03 9.81 -5.30
N GLY A 169 0.80 8.85 -5.71
CA GLY A 169 2.15 9.11 -6.23
C GLY A 169 2.56 8.09 -7.29
N THR A 170 3.45 8.51 -8.18
CA THR A 170 3.91 7.67 -9.29
C THR A 170 5.43 7.74 -9.39
N THR A 171 6.05 6.70 -9.91
CA THR A 171 7.46 6.71 -10.25
C THR A 171 7.66 6.08 -11.62
N SER A 172 8.58 6.62 -12.41
CA SER A 172 8.89 6.11 -13.73
C SER A 172 10.20 5.33 -13.65
N THR A 173 10.11 4.00 -13.72
CA THR A 173 11.29 3.11 -13.79
C THR A 173 11.62 2.71 -15.23
N ALA A 174 10.65 2.85 -16.14
CA ALA A 174 10.76 2.55 -17.56
C ALA A 174 10.02 3.58 -18.41
N ARG A 175 10.45 3.72 -19.68
CA ARG A 175 9.89 4.72 -20.61
C ARG A 175 8.40 4.49 -20.95
N SER A 176 7.85 3.32 -20.65
CA SER A 176 6.48 2.91 -21.01
C SER A 176 5.68 2.26 -19.88
N ALA A 177 6.17 2.27 -18.64
CA ALA A 177 5.44 1.72 -17.49
C ALA A 177 5.51 2.69 -16.30
N PRO A 178 4.43 3.44 -16.01
CA PRO A 178 4.30 4.07 -14.71
C PRO A 178 4.30 2.97 -13.64
N THR A 179 5.29 3.01 -12.75
CA THR A 179 5.25 2.25 -11.51
C THR A 179 4.39 3.08 -10.55
N TRP A 180 3.19 2.59 -10.22
CA TRP A 180 2.29 3.33 -9.35
C TRP A 180 2.70 3.11 -7.88
N LEU A 181 2.91 4.19 -7.13
CA LEU A 181 3.15 4.14 -5.69
C LEU A 181 1.88 4.56 -4.96
N LEU A 182 1.14 3.57 -4.47
CA LEU A 182 0.00 3.79 -3.59
C LEU A 182 0.50 3.93 -2.14
N ALA A 183 1.07 5.08 -1.78
CA ALA A 183 1.47 5.33 -0.39
C ALA A 183 0.33 5.97 0.41
N ALA A 184 -0.10 5.24 1.45
CA ALA A 184 -1.02 5.59 2.55
C ALA A 184 -2.53 5.64 2.26
N ILE A 185 -3.26 4.71 2.89
CA ILE A 185 -4.70 4.86 3.13
C ILE A 185 -4.90 5.91 4.23
N ARG A 186 -5.35 7.11 3.85
CA ARG A 186 -6.15 7.95 4.77
C ARG A 186 -7.61 7.76 4.41
N LEU A 187 -8.36 7.01 5.22
CA LEU A 187 -9.81 7.04 5.18
C LEU A 187 -10.32 7.72 6.44
N CYS A 188 -10.85 8.94 6.23
CA CYS A 188 -11.78 9.65 7.10
C CYS A 188 -12.49 10.72 6.25
N GLY A 189 -13.71 10.41 5.78
CA GLY A 189 -14.66 11.35 5.11
C GLY A 189 -15.10 10.92 3.70
N PRO A 190 -16.37 11.12 3.30
CA PRO A 190 -17.21 10.10 2.70
C PRO A 190 -16.82 9.75 1.27
N VAL A 191 -16.65 8.45 1.00
CA VAL A 191 -16.84 7.92 -0.35
C VAL A 191 -18.32 8.10 -0.67
N SER A 192 -18.62 9.04 -1.56
CA SER A 192 -19.98 9.31 -2.05
C SER A 192 -20.72 8.01 -2.38
N PRO A 193 -21.94 7.79 -1.86
CA PRO A 193 -22.70 6.59 -2.19
C PRO A 193 -23.15 6.69 -3.65
N ARG A 194 -22.47 5.98 -4.56
CA ARG A 194 -23.09 5.60 -5.83
C ARG A 194 -24.15 4.54 -5.55
N LYS A 195 -25.29 4.96 -5.02
CA LYS A 195 -26.58 4.36 -5.33
C LYS A 195 -27.28 5.31 -6.30
N LYS A 196 -27.11 5.07 -7.60
CA LYS A 196 -28.11 5.51 -8.57
C LYS A 196 -29.40 4.76 -8.24
N LEU A 197 -30.36 5.42 -7.58
CA LEU A 197 -31.75 4.99 -7.69
C LEU A 197 -32.31 5.51 -9.02
N PRO A 198 -33.12 4.73 -9.73
CA PRO A 198 -33.74 5.16 -10.98
C PRO A 198 -34.71 6.31 -10.72
N CYS A 199 -34.65 7.32 -11.58
CA CYS A 199 -35.58 8.43 -11.63
C CYS A 199 -36.97 7.89 -11.99
N GLY A 200 -37.82 7.69 -10.99
CA GLY A 200 -39.23 7.35 -11.15
C GLY A 200 -40.05 8.61 -11.43
N SER A 201 -40.59 8.68 -12.65
CA SER A 201 -41.89 9.25 -13.04
C SER A 201 -42.54 10.33 -12.16
N SER A 202 -42.68 11.54 -12.70
CA SER A 202 -43.98 12.20 -13.02
C SER A 202 -43.69 13.56 -13.69
N PRO A 203 -44.58 14.13 -14.53
CA PRO A 203 -45.81 14.69 -13.98
C PRO A 203 -47.04 14.59 -14.89
N ALA A 204 -48.20 14.85 -14.27
CA ALA A 204 -49.39 15.40 -14.91
C ALA A 204 -49.14 16.85 -15.39
#